data_AF-A0A640UTR1-F1
#
_entry.id   AF-A0A640UTR1-F1
#
_cell.length_a   1.000
_cell.length_b   1.000
_cell.length_c   1.000
_cell.angle_alpha   90.00
_cell.angle_beta   90.00
_cell.angle_gamma   90.00
#
_symmetry.space_group_name_H-M   'P 1'
#
loop_
_entity.id
_entity.type
_entity.pdbx_description
1 polymer ?
#
loop_
_entity_poly.entity_id
_entity_poly.type
_entity_poly.pdbx_seq_one_letter_code
_entity_poly.pdbx_strand_id
1 'polypeptide(L)'
;MTKAPQSAPTPAQVTMTLSAIAATAATPRPSGESQQEQLQRARLGITAQLNNAGLATGSTWELMWLALSPDNANLAYIAWNSDGSNQIAVAIRGTIDNPIDMMEDLDVGTVVPFTAGGSTDIAISAGAMAAFTQIITARGITAVAPEQAQGGESGRPEIVLPSDTTLVQALSDLLMSVPSSPQPTLYVTGHSLGGCIATTLGTYLQAQTIQPNTPRLALVTFAAPTAGLKSFADYLGSRPWSLNERWVNAYDLVPRAWSDLLTAKSWYPAPGPTANDEVKVLLSVIDGLRKDNAYVQPNATNPKTVNANYSKYDSGLVNHTTADFLGQVAFQHANSTYLTLLGAPVVPAGPVVTSVSPTYGWGGKSVTVTIKGSGFTKDSVVDFGPIPCAVFDVDPSGTQIIATAPDGHGIVDVRVTTMLGTSPAVPLGRFAYDGGPAPVVVSGISPRSGTAGTQVTISGSGFAAGAAVRIKDVALSAVTVVSPTQITAKVPLRRPEWKTVDITVTVGVATSPTSPADEFTYTG
;
A
#
# COMPACT_ATOMS: atom_id res chain seq x y z
N MET A 1 24.43 -31.00 2.73
CA MET A 1 24.63 -29.67 3.33
C MET A 1 23.49 -29.43 4.30
N THR A 2 23.73 -29.59 5.59
CA THR A 2 22.75 -29.29 6.65
C THR A 2 22.53 -27.78 6.66
N LYS A 3 21.32 -27.35 6.27
CA LYS A 3 20.86 -25.96 6.37
C LYS A 3 21.04 -25.54 7.84
N ALA A 4 21.86 -24.52 8.10
CA ALA A 4 22.01 -23.99 9.46
C ALA A 4 20.62 -23.66 10.02
N PRO A 5 20.35 -23.93 11.32
CA PRO A 5 19.06 -23.61 11.91
C PRO A 5 18.79 -22.12 11.73
N GLN A 6 17.68 -21.79 11.08
CA GLN A 6 17.25 -20.40 10.89
C GLN A 6 16.99 -19.83 12.28
N SER A 7 17.68 -18.74 12.63
CA SER A 7 17.45 -18.04 13.90
C SER A 7 15.99 -17.64 14.03
N ALA A 8 15.42 -17.71 15.23
CA ALA A 8 14.06 -17.27 15.49
C ALA A 8 13.85 -15.82 14.98
N PRO A 9 12.70 -15.51 14.34
CA PRO A 9 12.42 -14.17 13.86
C PRO A 9 12.49 -13.13 14.98
N THR A 10 13.01 -11.95 14.68
CA THR A 10 13.05 -10.84 15.66
C THR A 10 11.67 -10.22 15.85
N PRO A 11 11.39 -9.53 16.98
CA PRO A 11 10.12 -8.82 17.16
C PRO A 11 9.80 -7.85 16.02
N ALA A 12 10.81 -7.16 15.48
CA ALA A 12 10.63 -6.25 14.33
C ALA A 12 10.22 -7.00 13.06
N GLN A 13 10.79 -8.18 12.80
CA GLN A 13 10.39 -9.01 11.65
C GLN A 13 8.94 -9.48 11.79
N VAL A 14 8.56 -10.00 12.96
CA VAL A 14 7.19 -10.48 13.22
C VAL A 14 6.18 -9.34 13.13
N THR A 15 6.42 -8.21 13.81
CA THR A 15 5.49 -7.07 13.83
C THR A 15 5.39 -6.35 12.49
N MET A 16 6.47 -6.27 11.71
CA MET A 16 6.38 -5.77 10.32
C MET A 16 5.58 -6.73 9.44
N THR A 17 5.77 -8.04 9.57
CA THR A 17 4.94 -9.03 8.85
C THR A 17 3.46 -8.90 9.21
N LEU A 18 3.12 -8.78 10.50
CA LEU A 18 1.74 -8.57 10.94
C LEU A 18 1.17 -7.24 10.39
N SER A 19 1.95 -6.16 10.41
CA SER A 19 1.56 -4.86 9.86
C SER A 19 1.34 -4.94 8.34
N ALA A 20 2.17 -5.69 7.62
CA ALA A 20 2.02 -5.90 6.18
C ALA A 20 0.79 -6.75 5.84
N ILE A 21 0.47 -7.78 6.64
CA ILE A 21 -0.76 -8.57 6.51
C ILE A 21 -1.99 -7.69 6.72
N ALA A 22 -1.92 -6.63 7.53
CA ALA A 22 -3.05 -5.71 7.71
C ALA A 22 -3.48 -5.03 6.39
N ALA A 23 -2.58 -4.91 5.40
CA ALA A 23 -2.87 -4.36 4.08
C ALA A 23 -3.68 -5.31 3.16
N THR A 24 -4.00 -6.52 3.62
CA THR A 24 -4.77 -7.51 2.87
C THR A 24 -6.20 -7.07 2.62
N ALA A 25 -6.76 -7.48 1.47
CA ALA A 25 -8.10 -7.08 1.03
C ALA A 25 -8.30 -5.57 1.00
N ALA A 26 -7.19 -4.86 0.72
CA ALA A 26 -7.15 -3.47 0.35
C ALA A 26 -8.26 -3.08 -0.63
N THR A 27 -8.76 -1.87 -0.47
CA THR A 27 -9.67 -1.21 -1.40
C THR A 27 -9.02 -1.07 -2.79
N PRO A 28 -9.83 -0.94 -3.86
CA PRO A 28 -11.30 -0.82 -3.89
C PRO A 28 -12.03 -2.16 -3.75
N ARG A 29 -13.34 -2.11 -3.42
CA ARG A 29 -14.23 -3.27 -3.46
C ARG A 29 -14.59 -3.64 -4.90
N PRO A 30 -14.69 -4.94 -5.26
CA PRO A 30 -15.28 -5.36 -6.52
C PRO A 30 -16.75 -4.97 -6.59
N SER A 31 -17.30 -4.93 -7.81
CA SER A 31 -18.67 -4.49 -8.03
C SER A 31 -19.67 -5.37 -7.28
N GLY A 32 -20.59 -4.74 -6.56
CA GLY A 32 -21.63 -5.43 -5.79
C GLY A 32 -21.20 -5.94 -4.41
N GLU A 33 -19.92 -5.86 -4.02
CA GLU A 33 -19.48 -6.30 -2.69
C GLU A 33 -19.92 -5.33 -1.58
N SER A 34 -20.69 -5.83 -0.63
CA SER A 34 -21.05 -5.15 0.60
C SER A 34 -19.85 -5.03 1.56
N GLN A 35 -19.93 -4.12 2.53
CA GLN A 35 -18.87 -3.98 3.54
C GLN A 35 -18.68 -5.26 4.37
N GLN A 36 -19.76 -6.01 4.61
CA GLN A 36 -19.70 -7.28 5.33
C GLN A 36 -18.97 -8.36 4.51
N GLU A 37 -19.22 -8.45 3.21
CA GLU A 37 -18.52 -9.38 2.32
C GLU A 37 -17.04 -9.02 2.21
N GLN A 38 -16.70 -7.72 2.15
CA GLN A 38 -15.30 -7.29 2.20
C GLN A 38 -14.62 -7.68 3.52
N LEU A 39 -15.30 -7.47 4.66
CA LEU A 39 -14.78 -7.87 5.97
C LEU A 39 -14.52 -9.38 6.01
N GLN A 40 -15.41 -10.18 5.44
CA GLN A 40 -15.27 -11.62 5.30
C GLN A 40 -14.09 -12.00 4.37
N ARG A 41 -13.92 -11.28 3.26
CA ARG A 41 -12.78 -11.47 2.34
C ARG A 41 -11.44 -11.14 2.99
N ALA A 42 -11.39 -10.03 3.73
CA ALA A 42 -10.24 -9.62 4.53
C ALA A 42 -9.90 -10.67 5.60
N ARG A 43 -10.92 -11.21 6.28
CA ARG A 43 -10.76 -12.31 7.25
C ARG A 43 -10.09 -13.52 6.61
N LEU A 44 -10.56 -13.96 5.43
CA LEU A 44 -9.99 -15.11 4.72
C LEU A 44 -8.54 -14.84 4.30
N GLY A 45 -8.25 -13.69 3.70
CA GLY A 45 -6.91 -13.34 3.24
C GLY A 45 -5.89 -13.19 4.38
N ILE A 46 -6.29 -12.58 5.50
CA ILE A 46 -5.44 -12.43 6.69
C ILE A 46 -5.17 -13.81 7.31
N THR A 47 -6.21 -14.63 7.48
CA THR A 47 -6.07 -16.00 8.02
C THR A 47 -5.14 -16.86 7.16
N ALA A 48 -5.31 -16.82 5.84
CA ALA A 48 -4.46 -17.57 4.91
C ALA A 48 -2.98 -17.19 5.01
N GLN A 49 -2.68 -15.90 5.21
CA GLN A 49 -1.30 -15.43 5.38
C GLN A 49 -0.75 -15.75 6.76
N LEU A 50 -1.53 -15.60 7.83
CA LEU A 50 -1.09 -16.00 9.16
C LEU A 50 -0.72 -17.47 9.23
N ASN A 51 -1.45 -18.34 8.50
CA ASN A 51 -1.18 -19.77 8.35
C ASN A 51 0.00 -20.11 7.43
N ASN A 52 0.65 -19.12 6.79
CA ASN A 52 1.79 -19.36 5.93
C ASN A 52 3.08 -19.53 6.75
N ALA A 53 3.53 -20.78 6.90
CA ALA A 53 4.75 -21.14 7.64
C ALA A 53 6.04 -20.51 7.07
N GLY A 54 6.01 -20.00 5.83
CA GLY A 54 7.13 -19.32 5.21
C GLY A 54 7.30 -17.85 5.62
N LEU A 55 6.34 -17.27 6.36
CA LEU A 55 6.42 -15.90 6.88
C LEU A 55 7.09 -15.85 8.26
N ALA A 56 7.44 -14.64 8.71
CA ALA A 56 8.02 -14.45 10.04
C ALA A 56 7.07 -14.85 11.19
N THR A 57 5.76 -14.94 10.93
CA THR A 57 4.76 -15.47 11.87
C THR A 57 4.82 -17.00 12.00
N GLY A 58 5.53 -17.73 11.13
CA GLY A 58 5.80 -19.15 11.30
C GLY A 58 4.57 -20.05 11.42
N SER A 59 3.40 -19.62 10.93
CA SER A 59 2.09 -20.29 11.11
C SER A 59 1.61 -20.50 12.55
N THR A 60 2.18 -19.78 13.52
CA THR A 60 1.77 -19.87 14.94
C THR A 60 0.85 -18.73 15.37
N TRP A 61 0.62 -17.74 14.50
CA TRP A 61 -0.28 -16.63 14.81
C TRP A 61 -1.67 -16.91 14.29
N GLU A 62 -2.68 -16.66 15.10
CA GLU A 62 -4.08 -16.92 14.79
C GLU A 62 -4.88 -15.63 14.89
N LEU A 63 -5.73 -15.37 13.89
CA LEU A 63 -6.64 -14.23 13.91
C LEU A 63 -7.70 -14.44 15.01
N MET A 64 -7.95 -13.42 15.82
CA MET A 64 -8.94 -13.45 16.91
C MET A 64 -10.10 -12.49 16.68
N TRP A 65 -9.80 -11.30 16.14
CA TRP A 65 -10.79 -10.25 15.86
C TRP A 65 -10.34 -9.43 14.66
N LEU A 66 -11.30 -8.93 13.89
CA LEU A 66 -11.04 -8.07 12.73
C LEU A 66 -12.19 -7.07 12.57
N ALA A 67 -11.84 -5.79 12.35
CA ALA A 67 -12.81 -4.77 11.96
C ALA A 67 -12.26 -3.84 10.86
N LEU A 68 -13.20 -3.31 10.09
CA LEU A 68 -13.00 -2.20 9.18
C LEU A 68 -13.63 -0.94 9.78
N SER A 69 -13.02 0.22 9.57
CA SER A 69 -13.66 1.50 9.91
C SER A 69 -14.95 1.66 9.09
N PRO A 70 -15.91 2.47 9.57
CA PRO A 70 -17.19 2.66 8.88
C PRO A 70 -17.06 3.13 7.42
N ASP A 71 -16.09 4.01 7.15
CA ASP A 71 -15.73 4.50 5.81
C ASP A 71 -14.77 3.57 5.06
N ASN A 72 -14.37 2.46 5.69
CA ASN A 72 -13.49 1.42 5.15
C ASN A 72 -12.04 1.86 4.87
N ALA A 73 -11.68 3.08 5.31
CA ALA A 73 -10.33 3.61 5.17
C ALA A 73 -9.33 2.80 6.00
N ASN A 74 -9.68 2.46 7.24
CA ASN A 74 -8.79 1.86 8.22
C ASN A 74 -9.23 0.42 8.59
N LEU A 75 -8.27 -0.41 8.97
CA LEU A 75 -8.49 -1.79 9.42
C LEU A 75 -7.69 -2.04 10.71
N ALA A 76 -8.25 -2.76 11.65
CA ALA A 76 -7.50 -3.30 12.77
C ALA A 76 -7.85 -4.78 12.97
N TYR A 77 -6.85 -5.56 13.36
CA TYR A 77 -7.07 -6.94 13.77
C TYR A 77 -6.25 -7.30 15.01
N ILE A 78 -6.77 -8.26 15.76
CA ILE A 78 -6.09 -8.88 16.90
C ILE A 78 -5.65 -10.27 16.47
N ALA A 79 -4.38 -10.60 16.70
CA ALA A 79 -3.84 -11.96 16.53
C ALA A 79 -3.18 -12.45 17.82
N TRP A 80 -3.27 -13.75 18.06
CA TRP A 80 -2.69 -14.44 19.21
C TRP A 80 -1.67 -15.48 18.74
N ASN A 81 -0.54 -15.61 19.43
CA ASN A 81 0.51 -16.57 19.10
C ASN A 81 0.33 -17.86 19.93
N SER A 82 0.15 -18.98 19.23
CA SER A 82 -0.09 -20.32 19.79
C SER A 82 1.19 -21.08 20.19
N ASP A 83 2.37 -20.47 20.04
CA ASP A 83 3.67 -21.07 20.39
C ASP A 83 3.96 -21.15 21.91
N GLY A 84 3.01 -20.74 22.77
CA GLY A 84 3.17 -20.71 24.22
C GLY A 84 3.88 -19.46 24.77
N SER A 85 4.28 -18.51 23.90
CA SER A 85 4.89 -17.24 24.33
C SER A 85 3.90 -16.26 24.97
N ASN A 86 2.60 -16.52 24.84
CA ASN A 86 1.51 -15.66 25.29
C ASN A 86 1.60 -14.23 24.68
N GLN A 87 1.99 -14.17 23.41
CA GLN A 87 2.03 -12.92 22.66
C GLN A 87 0.71 -12.67 21.96
N ILE A 88 0.28 -11.41 22.00
CA ILE A 88 -0.89 -10.89 21.30
C ILE A 88 -0.42 -9.68 20.50
N ALA A 89 -0.99 -9.46 19.33
CA ALA A 89 -0.73 -8.27 18.52
C ALA A 89 -2.03 -7.61 18.09
N VAL A 90 -2.07 -6.29 18.21
CA VAL A 90 -3.02 -5.42 17.52
C VAL A 90 -2.26 -4.82 16.34
N ALA A 91 -2.63 -5.24 15.13
CA ALA A 91 -2.05 -4.75 13.89
C ALA A 91 -3.04 -3.83 13.18
N ILE A 92 -2.55 -2.66 12.76
CA ILE A 92 -3.39 -1.59 12.22
C ILE A 92 -2.93 -1.24 10.81
N ARG A 93 -3.91 -1.10 9.92
CA ARG A 93 -3.77 -0.54 8.59
C ARG A 93 -4.42 0.84 8.54
N GLY A 94 -3.70 1.80 7.97
CA GLY A 94 -4.27 3.07 7.56
C GLY A 94 -5.02 2.99 6.22
N THR A 95 -5.39 4.15 5.67
CA THR A 95 -5.74 4.35 4.26
C THR A 95 -4.66 3.79 3.32
N ILE A 96 -5.06 3.29 2.16
CA ILE A 96 -4.20 2.66 1.15
C ILE A 96 -4.28 3.51 -0.13
N ASP A 97 -3.77 4.73 -0.05
CA ASP A 97 -3.64 5.61 -1.20
C ASP A 97 -2.15 5.93 -1.43
N ASN A 98 -1.84 6.80 -2.39
CA ASN A 98 -0.48 7.28 -2.59
C ASN A 98 0.02 7.93 -1.28
N PRO A 99 1.28 7.69 -0.84
CA PRO A 99 1.88 8.37 0.31
C PRO A 99 1.62 9.88 0.39
N ILE A 100 1.51 10.58 -0.75
CA ILE A 100 1.18 12.00 -0.79
C ILE A 100 -0.27 12.26 -0.34
N ASP A 101 -1.24 11.56 -0.91
CA ASP A 101 -2.66 11.70 -0.55
C ASP A 101 -2.89 11.35 0.93
N MET A 102 -2.22 10.29 1.41
CA MET A 102 -2.27 9.89 2.82
C MET A 102 -1.74 10.98 3.77
N MET A 103 -0.80 11.80 3.32
CA MET A 103 -0.29 12.91 4.10
C MET A 103 -1.31 14.06 4.11
N GLU A 104 -1.97 14.36 2.99
CA GLU A 104 -3.03 15.37 2.96
C GLU A 104 -4.20 15.04 3.91
N ASP A 105 -4.54 13.74 4.03
CA ASP A 105 -5.63 13.24 4.85
C ASP A 105 -5.44 13.41 6.38
N LEU A 106 -4.22 13.70 6.85
CA LEU A 106 -3.92 13.78 8.28
C LEU A 106 -4.41 15.05 8.98
N ASP A 107 -5.05 15.99 8.26
CA ASP A 107 -5.51 17.30 8.74
C ASP A 107 -4.58 17.89 9.80
N VAL A 108 -3.35 18.15 9.39
CA VAL A 108 -2.27 18.59 10.29
C VAL A 108 -2.26 20.08 10.56
N GLY A 109 -3.12 20.83 9.87
CA GLY A 109 -3.35 22.25 10.14
C GLY A 109 -4.11 22.49 11.44
N THR A 110 -4.83 21.47 11.94
CA THR A 110 -5.65 21.55 13.15
C THR A 110 -5.09 20.62 14.22
N VAL A 111 -4.88 21.13 15.43
CA VAL A 111 -4.42 20.35 16.59
C VAL A 111 -5.52 20.28 17.64
N VAL A 112 -5.72 19.09 18.20
CA VAL A 112 -6.76 18.80 19.20
C VAL A 112 -6.18 18.13 20.44
N PRO A 113 -6.74 18.36 21.64
CA PRO A 113 -6.36 17.62 22.84
C PRO A 113 -6.61 16.12 22.70
N PHE A 114 -5.70 15.28 23.19
CA PHE A 114 -5.82 13.82 23.17
C PHE A 114 -6.07 13.24 24.57
N THR A 115 -7.20 13.60 25.16
CA THR A 115 -7.58 13.17 26.52
C THR A 115 -7.77 11.67 26.66
N ALA A 116 -8.14 10.98 25.57
CA ALA A 116 -8.27 9.53 25.51
C ALA A 116 -6.96 8.79 25.88
N GLY A 117 -5.80 9.40 25.64
CA GLY A 117 -4.50 8.85 26.05
C GLY A 117 -4.23 8.91 27.57
N GLY A 118 -5.18 9.39 28.37
CA GLY A 118 -5.05 9.49 29.82
C GLY A 118 -4.37 10.76 30.32
N SER A 119 -4.23 11.78 29.48
CA SER A 119 -3.66 13.09 29.86
C SER A 119 -4.42 14.23 29.17
N THR A 120 -4.68 15.31 29.90
CA THR A 120 -5.29 16.54 29.36
C THR A 120 -4.29 17.46 28.65
N ASP A 121 -2.99 17.20 28.81
CA ASP A 121 -1.92 18.14 28.44
C ASP A 121 -1.22 17.75 27.12
N ILE A 122 -1.72 16.69 26.47
CA ILE A 122 -1.18 16.17 25.22
C ILE A 122 -2.11 16.51 24.05
N ALA A 123 -1.52 16.77 22.88
CA ALA A 123 -2.26 17.16 21.69
C ALA A 123 -1.72 16.49 20.42
N ILE A 124 -2.64 16.14 19.53
CA ILE A 124 -2.38 15.44 18.25
C ILE A 124 -3.06 16.19 17.10
N SER A 125 -2.74 15.84 15.85
CA SER A 125 -3.47 16.40 14.70
C SER A 125 -4.94 15.94 14.70
N ALA A 126 -5.82 16.75 14.13
CA ALA A 126 -7.23 16.39 13.99
C ALA A 126 -7.42 15.11 13.16
N GLY A 127 -6.64 14.91 12.09
CA GLY A 127 -6.71 13.68 11.31
C GLY A 127 -6.17 12.45 12.06
N ALA A 128 -5.12 12.60 12.89
CA ALA A 128 -4.67 11.52 13.77
C ALA A 128 -5.74 11.13 14.80
N MET A 129 -6.46 12.13 15.36
CA MET A 129 -7.62 11.89 16.24
C MET A 129 -8.75 11.18 15.50
N ALA A 130 -9.07 11.60 14.27
CA ALA A 130 -10.11 10.99 13.45
C ALA A 130 -9.78 9.52 13.15
N ALA A 131 -8.58 9.24 12.66
CA ALA A 131 -8.12 7.89 12.35
C ALA A 131 -8.09 6.99 13.59
N PHE A 132 -7.61 7.51 14.73
CA PHE A 132 -7.71 6.83 16.03
C PHE A 132 -9.16 6.48 16.39
N THR A 133 -10.06 7.47 16.31
CA THR A 133 -11.48 7.32 16.67
C THR A 133 -12.14 6.26 15.80
N GLN A 134 -11.84 6.23 14.51
CA GLN A 134 -12.36 5.22 13.60
C GLN A 134 -11.94 3.79 14.00
N ILE A 135 -10.71 3.58 14.48
CA ILE A 135 -10.25 2.27 14.95
C ILE A 135 -10.93 1.88 16.27
N ILE A 136 -10.95 2.75 17.28
CA ILE A 136 -11.53 2.39 18.59
C ILE A 136 -13.05 2.23 18.57
N THR A 137 -13.72 2.86 17.58
CA THR A 137 -15.16 2.73 17.37
C THR A 137 -15.53 1.66 16.35
N ALA A 138 -14.56 1.08 15.63
CA ALA A 138 -14.82 0.00 14.70
C ALA A 138 -15.45 -1.21 15.42
N ARG A 139 -16.35 -1.88 14.70
CA ARG A 139 -17.14 -3.01 15.18
C ARG A 139 -16.77 -4.23 14.35
N GLY A 140 -16.15 -5.20 15.00
CA GLY A 140 -15.51 -6.33 14.33
C GLY A 140 -16.25 -7.64 14.52
N ILE A 141 -15.87 -8.61 13.70
CA ILE A 141 -16.36 -9.99 13.78
C ILE A 141 -15.33 -10.89 14.45
N THR A 142 -15.81 -11.97 15.09
CA THR A 142 -14.94 -13.08 15.50
C THR A 142 -14.31 -13.72 14.27
N ALA A 143 -13.03 -14.06 14.37
CA ALA A 143 -12.40 -14.93 13.40
C ALA A 143 -12.88 -16.38 13.61
N VAL A 144 -13.75 -16.87 12.71
CA VAL A 144 -14.20 -18.28 12.71
C VAL A 144 -12.96 -19.18 12.71
N ALA A 145 -12.93 -20.19 13.59
CA ALA A 145 -11.90 -21.22 13.57
C ALA A 145 -11.76 -21.81 12.16
N PRO A 146 -10.54 -22.11 11.68
CA PRO A 146 -10.40 -22.97 10.51
C PRO A 146 -11.24 -24.23 10.75
N GLU A 147 -11.97 -24.71 9.75
CA GLU A 147 -12.56 -26.05 9.83
C GLU A 147 -11.45 -27.02 10.24
N GLN A 148 -11.63 -27.68 11.40
CA GLN A 148 -10.63 -28.55 11.99
C GLN A 148 -10.29 -29.65 10.98
N ALA A 149 -9.11 -29.56 10.37
CA ALA A 149 -8.47 -30.72 9.76
C ALA A 149 -8.08 -31.66 10.91
N GLN A 150 -8.98 -32.61 11.19
CA GLN A 150 -8.81 -33.82 12.00
C GLN A 150 -7.72 -33.80 13.10
N GLY A 151 -8.15 -33.61 14.36
CA GLY A 151 -7.62 -34.43 15.47
C GLY A 151 -6.51 -33.85 16.35
N GLY A 152 -6.52 -32.56 16.68
CA GLY A 152 -5.70 -32.02 17.78
C GLY A 152 -6.34 -30.79 18.43
N GLU A 153 -6.39 -30.76 19.77
CA GLU A 153 -6.80 -29.57 20.54
C GLU A 153 -5.81 -28.43 20.27
N SER A 154 -6.24 -27.36 19.60
CA SER A 154 -5.35 -26.29 19.14
C SER A 154 -4.84 -25.37 20.25
N GLY A 155 -5.24 -25.58 21.51
CA GLY A 155 -4.92 -24.67 22.63
C GLY A 155 -5.42 -23.23 22.43
N ARG A 156 -6.19 -22.97 21.35
CA ARG A 156 -6.71 -21.65 21.00
C ARG A 156 -7.73 -21.21 22.06
N PRO A 157 -7.66 -19.96 22.55
CA PRO A 157 -8.69 -19.42 23.41
C PRO A 157 -10.06 -19.50 22.73
N GLU A 158 -11.01 -20.22 23.33
CA GLU A 158 -12.40 -20.29 22.86
C GLU A 158 -13.11 -18.99 23.23
N ILE A 159 -13.16 -18.04 22.29
CA ILE A 159 -13.83 -16.76 22.46
C ILE A 159 -14.87 -16.61 21.37
N VAL A 160 -16.12 -16.38 21.80
CA VAL A 160 -17.22 -16.02 20.92
C VAL A 160 -17.46 -14.52 21.08
N LEU A 161 -16.94 -13.72 20.16
CA LEU A 161 -17.17 -12.28 20.13
C LEU A 161 -18.41 -11.98 19.26
N PRO A 162 -19.43 -11.30 19.80
CA PRO A 162 -20.51 -10.72 19.00
C PRO A 162 -19.97 -9.90 17.81
N SER A 163 -20.71 -9.84 16.70
CA SER A 163 -20.30 -9.10 15.48
C SER A 163 -20.23 -7.57 15.66
N ASP A 164 -20.65 -7.06 16.82
CA ASP A 164 -20.61 -5.66 17.23
C ASP A 164 -19.58 -5.41 18.34
N THR A 165 -18.58 -6.28 18.49
CA THR A 165 -17.54 -6.14 19.52
C THR A 165 -16.51 -5.09 19.13
N THR A 166 -16.18 -4.18 20.05
CA THR A 166 -15.09 -3.21 19.90
C THR A 166 -13.71 -3.83 20.12
N LEU A 167 -12.67 -3.15 19.67
CA LEU A 167 -11.28 -3.57 19.91
C LEU A 167 -10.97 -3.81 21.39
N VAL A 168 -11.40 -2.92 22.29
CA VAL A 168 -11.10 -3.03 23.73
C VAL A 168 -11.86 -4.18 24.37
N GLN A 169 -13.12 -4.39 23.99
CA GLN A 169 -13.91 -5.54 24.46
C GLN A 169 -13.27 -6.86 23.99
N ALA A 170 -12.92 -6.95 22.70
CA ALA A 170 -12.27 -8.14 22.14
C ALA A 170 -10.92 -8.45 22.82
N LEU A 171 -10.11 -7.41 23.10
CA LEU A 171 -8.87 -7.58 23.86
C LEU A 171 -9.14 -8.03 25.30
N SER A 172 -10.14 -7.47 25.97
CA SER A 172 -10.49 -7.85 27.34
C SER A 172 -10.91 -9.33 27.42
N ASP A 173 -11.76 -9.78 26.49
CA ASP A 173 -12.23 -11.16 26.43
C ASP A 173 -11.09 -12.14 26.09
N LEU A 174 -10.16 -11.72 25.21
CA LEU A 174 -8.94 -12.49 24.93
C LEU A 174 -8.03 -12.59 26.14
N LEU A 175 -7.80 -11.49 26.85
CA LEU A 175 -6.90 -11.49 28.01
C LEU A 175 -7.44 -12.31 29.18
N MET A 176 -8.76 -12.41 29.32
CA MET A 176 -9.42 -13.30 30.28
C MET A 176 -9.28 -14.79 29.95
N SER A 177 -9.09 -15.13 28.68
CA SER A 177 -9.06 -16.52 28.21
C SER A 177 -7.64 -17.07 28.00
N VAL A 178 -6.62 -16.21 27.86
CA VAL A 178 -5.22 -16.67 27.78
C VAL A 178 -4.62 -16.95 29.16
N PRO A 179 -3.58 -17.80 29.25
CA PRO A 179 -2.87 -18.05 30.51
C PRO A 179 -2.32 -16.77 31.17
N SER A 180 -2.16 -16.78 32.49
CA SER A 180 -1.50 -15.69 33.23
C SER A 180 0.03 -15.83 33.27
N SER A 181 0.56 -17.00 32.90
CA SER A 181 1.99 -17.30 32.87
C SER A 181 2.37 -18.02 31.57
N PRO A 182 3.37 -17.53 30.80
CA PRO A 182 4.08 -16.27 31.02
C PRO A 182 3.13 -15.07 30.93
N GLN A 183 3.40 -13.98 31.64
CA GLN A 183 2.54 -12.79 31.59
C GLN A 183 2.41 -12.30 30.12
N PRO A 184 1.17 -12.04 29.62
CA PRO A 184 0.94 -11.70 28.23
C PRO A 184 1.74 -10.47 27.78
N THR A 185 2.20 -10.49 26.53
CA THR A 185 2.77 -9.31 25.87
C THR A 185 1.85 -8.87 24.73
N LEU A 186 1.38 -7.63 24.78
CA LEU A 186 0.53 -7.04 23.76
C LEU A 186 1.36 -6.09 22.90
N TYR A 187 1.65 -6.51 21.68
CA TYR A 187 2.22 -5.66 20.64
C TYR A 187 1.14 -4.78 20.01
N VAL A 188 1.43 -3.49 19.86
CA VAL A 188 0.64 -2.55 19.06
C VAL A 188 1.53 -2.14 17.91
N THR A 189 1.08 -2.44 16.68
CA THR A 189 1.92 -2.28 15.48
C THR A 189 1.13 -1.77 14.29
N GLY A 190 1.84 -1.11 13.40
CA GLY A 190 1.30 -0.66 12.13
C GLY A 190 2.37 -0.04 11.25
N HIS A 191 2.08 0.00 9.96
CA HIS A 191 2.90 0.65 8.94
C HIS A 191 2.20 1.91 8.44
N SER A 192 2.96 2.95 8.08
CA SER A 192 2.44 4.21 7.54
C SER A 192 1.45 4.89 8.49
N LEU A 193 0.29 5.34 7.99
CA LEU A 193 -0.82 5.85 8.82
C LEU A 193 -1.24 4.82 9.90
N GLY A 194 -1.17 3.52 9.63
CA GLY A 194 -1.39 2.49 10.65
C GLY A 194 -0.37 2.56 11.79
N GLY A 195 0.88 2.93 11.50
CA GLY A 195 1.92 3.19 12.50
C GLY A 195 1.65 4.48 13.28
N CYS A 196 1.11 5.52 12.65
CA CYS A 196 0.64 6.72 13.34
C CYS A 196 -0.48 6.39 14.33
N ILE A 197 -1.50 5.65 13.88
CA ILE A 197 -2.61 5.19 14.74
C ILE A 197 -2.09 4.27 15.86
N ALA A 198 -1.10 3.42 15.60
CA ALA A 198 -0.49 2.58 16.64
C ALA A 198 0.10 3.41 17.79
N THR A 199 0.69 4.58 17.53
CA THR A 199 1.22 5.46 18.59
C THR A 199 0.12 6.04 19.49
N THR A 200 -1.01 6.48 18.90
CA THR A 200 -2.15 7.01 19.67
C THR A 200 -2.91 5.89 20.37
N LEU A 201 -3.11 4.74 19.71
CA LEU A 201 -3.75 3.57 20.31
C LEU A 201 -2.95 3.01 21.48
N GLY A 202 -1.62 2.96 21.37
CA GLY A 202 -0.77 2.45 22.45
C GLY A 202 -0.95 3.25 23.76
N THR A 203 -0.98 4.58 23.70
CA THR A 203 -1.22 5.42 24.89
C THR A 203 -2.63 5.29 25.42
N TYR A 204 -3.63 5.20 24.53
CA TYR A 204 -5.01 4.94 24.92
C TYR A 204 -5.16 3.61 25.67
N LEU A 205 -4.56 2.52 25.17
CA LEU A 205 -4.63 1.20 25.81
C LEU A 205 -3.94 1.19 27.18
N GLN A 206 -2.86 1.95 27.36
CA GLN A 206 -2.23 2.13 28.68
C GLN A 206 -3.08 2.93 29.67
N ALA A 207 -4.02 3.74 29.17
CA ALA A 207 -4.97 4.47 30.01
C ALA A 207 -6.21 3.63 30.35
N GLN A 208 -6.43 2.50 29.67
CA GLN A 208 -7.53 1.60 29.98
C GLN A 208 -7.21 0.70 31.18
N THR A 209 -8.22 0.42 31.99
CA THR A 209 -8.14 -0.60 33.05
C THR A 209 -8.42 -1.97 32.44
N ILE A 210 -7.37 -2.68 32.03
CA ILE A 210 -7.50 -4.04 31.46
C ILE A 210 -7.24 -5.07 32.57
N GLN A 211 -8.30 -5.76 33.01
CA GLN A 211 -8.31 -6.77 34.08
C GLN A 211 -9.30 -7.90 33.74
N PRO A 212 -9.11 -9.12 34.29
CA PRO A 212 -7.89 -9.65 34.89
C PRO A 212 -6.81 -9.97 33.82
N ASN A 213 -5.55 -10.14 34.21
CA ASN A 213 -4.39 -10.47 33.33
C ASN A 213 -3.80 -9.30 32.51
N THR A 214 -3.41 -8.22 33.20
CA THR A 214 -2.83 -7.02 32.55
C THR A 214 -1.56 -7.35 31.74
N PRO A 215 -1.56 -7.07 30.42
CA PRO A 215 -0.43 -7.37 29.56
C PRO A 215 0.70 -6.37 29.72
N ARG A 216 1.93 -6.79 29.41
CA ARG A 216 3.01 -5.85 29.09
C ARG A 216 2.80 -5.29 27.70
N LEU A 217 2.76 -3.97 27.57
CA LEU A 217 2.55 -3.31 26.28
C LEU A 217 3.89 -3.12 25.55
N ALA A 218 3.90 -3.41 24.26
CA ALA A 218 5.00 -3.21 23.35
C ALA A 218 4.51 -2.38 22.15
N LEU A 219 5.23 -1.31 21.81
CA LEU A 219 4.93 -0.48 20.65
C LEU A 219 6.05 -0.65 19.62
N VAL A 220 5.69 -1.12 18.42
CA VAL A 220 6.63 -1.23 17.30
C VAL A 220 5.96 -0.61 16.08
N THR A 221 6.48 0.50 15.57
CA THR A 221 5.88 1.21 14.44
C THR A 221 6.84 1.30 13.27
N PHE A 222 6.29 1.29 12.06
CA PHE A 222 7.04 1.34 10.83
C PHE A 222 6.53 2.49 9.97
N ALA A 223 7.43 3.26 9.37
CA ALA A 223 7.09 4.28 8.38
C ALA A 223 6.07 5.34 8.86
N ALA A 224 5.92 5.52 10.17
CA ALA A 224 4.84 6.32 10.74
C ALA A 224 5.12 7.83 10.62
N PRO A 225 4.19 8.64 10.09
CA PRO A 225 4.26 10.09 10.23
C PRO A 225 4.01 10.51 11.70
N THR A 226 4.31 11.76 12.03
CA THR A 226 4.09 12.30 13.38
C THR A 226 2.59 12.42 13.67
N ALA A 227 2.13 11.82 14.77
CA ALA A 227 0.75 11.98 15.22
C ALA A 227 0.47 13.34 15.89
N GLY A 228 1.45 13.91 16.59
CA GLY A 228 1.19 15.06 17.45
C GLY A 228 2.40 15.92 17.80
N LEU A 229 2.14 16.85 18.71
CA LEU A 229 3.13 17.83 19.16
C LEU A 229 4.15 17.20 20.12
N LYS A 230 5.15 18.00 20.53
CA LYS A 230 6.14 17.60 21.53
C LYS A 230 5.51 17.05 22.82
N SER A 231 4.40 17.63 23.29
CA SER A 231 3.71 17.16 24.51
C SER A 231 3.26 15.70 24.37
N PHE A 232 2.71 15.32 23.22
CA PHE A 232 2.34 13.93 22.94
C PHE A 232 3.56 13.03 22.82
N ALA A 233 4.59 13.44 22.08
CA ALA A 233 5.81 12.66 21.88
C ALA A 233 6.55 12.38 23.21
N ASP A 234 6.70 13.40 24.06
CA ASP A 234 7.30 13.27 25.39
C ASP A 234 6.46 12.35 26.29
N TYR A 235 5.13 12.53 26.27
CA TYR A 235 4.23 11.68 27.03
C TYR A 235 4.35 10.22 26.60
N LEU A 236 4.28 9.91 25.31
CA LEU A 236 4.46 8.55 24.77
C LEU A 236 5.78 7.93 25.25
N GLY A 237 6.88 8.69 25.20
CA GLY A 237 8.20 8.25 25.63
C GLY A 237 8.32 8.01 27.14
N SER A 238 7.52 8.69 27.95
CA SER A 238 7.51 8.54 29.42
C SER A 238 6.77 7.29 29.92
N ARG A 239 6.00 6.64 29.05
CA ARG A 239 5.13 5.52 29.43
C ARG A 239 5.91 4.21 29.64
N PRO A 240 5.40 3.28 30.48
CA PRO A 240 6.05 1.99 30.70
C PRO A 240 5.81 1.06 29.51
N TRP A 241 6.83 0.90 28.68
CA TRP A 241 6.85 -0.03 27.55
C TRP A 241 7.78 -1.22 27.84
N SER A 242 7.35 -2.42 27.50
CA SER A 242 8.26 -3.59 27.43
C SER A 242 9.18 -3.54 26.21
N LEU A 243 8.70 -2.89 25.14
CA LEU A 243 9.45 -2.56 23.94
C LEU A 243 8.84 -1.30 23.33
N ASN A 244 9.66 -0.34 22.92
CA ASN A 244 9.22 0.87 22.23
C ASN A 244 10.19 1.18 21.09
N GLU A 245 9.87 0.74 19.89
CA GLU A 245 10.72 0.89 18.71
C GLU A 245 10.00 1.62 17.58
N ARG A 246 10.68 2.61 17.00
CA ARG A 246 10.25 3.32 15.80
C ARG A 246 11.20 2.97 14.67
N TRP A 247 10.75 2.17 13.71
CA TRP A 247 11.51 1.75 12.56
C TRP A 247 11.28 2.66 11.37
N VAL A 248 12.37 3.16 10.78
CA VAL A 248 12.33 4.06 9.62
C VAL A 248 13.31 3.61 8.57
N ASN A 249 12.88 3.67 7.32
CA ASN A 249 13.79 3.68 6.19
C ASN A 249 14.36 5.11 6.05
N ALA A 250 15.69 5.23 5.97
CA ALA A 250 16.38 6.52 5.90
C ALA A 250 15.90 7.42 4.75
N TYR A 251 15.34 6.81 3.70
CA TYR A 251 14.91 7.45 2.46
C TYR A 251 13.42 7.31 2.17
N ASP A 252 12.63 6.98 3.19
CA ASP A 252 11.16 7.03 3.15
C ASP A 252 10.67 8.41 3.61
N LEU A 253 9.88 9.07 2.75
CA LEU A 253 9.32 10.41 2.93
C LEU A 253 8.37 10.50 4.13
N VAL A 254 7.55 9.47 4.34
CA VAL A 254 6.39 9.56 5.23
C VAL A 254 6.78 9.81 6.69
N PRO A 255 7.80 9.15 7.27
CA PRO A 255 8.27 9.47 8.62
C PRO A 255 8.76 10.91 8.86
N ARG A 256 8.99 11.69 7.81
CA ARG A 256 9.40 13.10 7.95
C ARG A 256 8.24 14.06 8.06
N ALA A 257 7.07 13.62 7.62
CA ALA A 257 5.84 14.33 7.87
C ALA A 257 5.54 14.24 9.37
N TRP A 258 5.44 15.33 10.13
CA TRP A 258 5.44 16.75 9.76
C TRP A 258 6.56 17.53 10.45
N SER A 259 7.62 16.83 10.84
CA SER A 259 8.75 17.40 11.60
C SER A 259 9.85 17.98 10.70
N ASP A 260 10.11 17.37 9.54
CA ASP A 260 11.32 17.63 8.77
C ASP A 260 11.18 17.32 7.26
N LEU A 261 9.97 17.41 6.72
CA LEU A 261 9.64 17.03 5.34
C LEU A 261 10.53 17.72 4.28
N LEU A 262 10.86 18.99 4.49
CA LEU A 262 11.65 19.79 3.53
C LEU A 262 13.08 19.29 3.33
N THR A 263 13.62 18.48 4.24
CA THR A 263 14.92 17.83 4.05
C THR A 263 14.93 16.91 2.83
N ALA A 264 13.75 16.43 2.40
CA ALA A 264 13.59 15.56 1.25
C ALA A 264 13.90 16.21 -0.12
N LYS A 265 13.98 17.54 -0.18
CA LYS A 265 14.26 18.28 -1.42
C LYS A 265 15.61 17.96 -2.06
N SER A 266 16.52 17.31 -1.36
CA SER A 266 17.88 17.01 -1.87
C SER A 266 18.41 15.64 -1.46
N TRP A 267 17.56 14.78 -0.90
CA TRP A 267 18.04 13.70 -0.06
C TRP A 267 18.29 12.35 -0.73
N TYR A 268 17.73 12.07 -1.92
CA TYR A 268 18.03 10.82 -2.61
C TYR A 268 19.45 10.93 -3.16
N PRO A 269 20.40 10.10 -2.68
CA PRO A 269 21.75 10.09 -3.21
C PRO A 269 21.74 9.41 -4.57
N ALA A 270 22.76 9.65 -5.38
CA ALA A 270 22.95 8.88 -6.60
C ALA A 270 23.02 7.37 -6.27
N PRO A 271 22.36 6.50 -7.04
CA PRO A 271 21.72 6.77 -8.34
C PRO A 271 20.24 7.20 -8.26
N GLY A 272 19.68 7.48 -7.08
CA GLY A 272 18.28 7.89 -6.92
C GLY A 272 17.94 9.24 -7.56
N PRO A 273 16.65 9.51 -7.78
CA PRO A 273 16.17 10.69 -8.48
C PRO A 273 16.32 11.93 -7.60
N THR A 274 17.07 12.93 -8.07
CA THR A 274 17.09 14.24 -7.40
C THR A 274 15.77 14.97 -7.65
N ALA A 275 15.19 15.59 -6.60
CA ALA A 275 13.97 16.39 -6.74
C ALA A 275 14.17 17.52 -7.77
N ASN A 276 13.32 17.56 -8.79
CA ASN A 276 13.22 18.68 -9.72
C ASN A 276 12.45 19.85 -9.07
N ASP A 277 12.28 20.96 -9.80
CA ASP A 277 11.64 22.14 -9.22
C ASP A 277 10.15 21.94 -8.91
N GLU A 278 9.44 21.13 -9.72
CA GLU A 278 8.04 20.74 -9.45
C GLU A 278 7.92 19.98 -8.13
N VAL A 279 8.78 18.99 -7.91
CA VAL A 279 8.84 18.22 -6.65
C VAL A 279 9.19 19.12 -5.47
N LYS A 280 10.13 20.04 -5.62
CA LYS A 280 10.48 20.98 -4.53
C LYS A 280 9.30 21.88 -4.17
N VAL A 281 8.53 22.35 -5.15
CA VAL A 281 7.30 23.12 -4.92
C VAL A 281 6.27 22.24 -4.22
N LEU A 282 6.03 21.03 -4.72
CA LEU A 282 5.10 20.07 -4.11
C LEU A 282 5.42 19.81 -2.63
N LEU A 283 6.68 19.48 -2.31
CA LEU A 283 7.11 19.26 -0.92
C LEU A 283 6.91 20.50 -0.04
N SER A 284 7.07 21.70 -0.60
CA SER A 284 6.80 22.96 0.10
C SER A 284 5.31 23.18 0.35
N VAL A 285 4.46 22.87 -0.62
CA VAL A 285 3.00 22.97 -0.48
C VAL A 285 2.51 21.99 0.59
N ILE A 286 2.99 20.75 0.54
CA ILE A 286 2.63 19.73 1.52
C ILE A 286 3.10 20.14 2.92
N ASP A 287 4.36 20.55 3.11
CA ASP A 287 4.84 21.03 4.44
C ASP A 287 3.98 22.17 5.00
N GLY A 288 3.47 23.05 4.13
CA GLY A 288 2.59 24.15 4.51
C GLY A 288 1.24 23.73 5.12
N LEU A 289 0.79 22.49 4.90
CA LEU A 289 -0.47 21.98 5.45
C LEU A 289 -0.48 21.98 6.98
N ARG A 290 0.69 21.92 7.63
CA ARG A 290 0.79 21.92 9.10
C ARG A 290 0.46 23.27 9.75
N LYS A 291 0.28 24.35 8.99
CA LYS A 291 -0.09 25.71 9.49
C LYS A 291 0.75 26.14 10.71
N ASP A 292 2.08 26.06 10.58
CA ASP A 292 3.07 26.39 11.61
C ASP A 292 3.08 25.51 12.88
N ASN A 293 2.20 24.50 12.98
CA ASN A 293 2.26 23.54 14.07
C ASN A 293 3.62 22.81 14.09
N ALA A 294 4.19 22.67 15.28
CA ALA A 294 5.50 22.06 15.52
C ALA A 294 5.33 20.59 15.95
N TYR A 295 5.15 19.72 14.96
CA TYR A 295 5.05 18.27 15.18
C TYR A 295 6.40 17.65 15.53
N VAL A 296 6.38 16.60 16.36
CA VAL A 296 7.59 15.91 16.82
C VAL A 296 7.40 14.41 16.72
N GLN A 297 8.38 13.73 16.11
CA GLN A 297 8.42 12.26 16.12
C GLN A 297 8.65 11.74 17.53
N PRO A 298 7.88 10.73 17.99
CA PRO A 298 8.26 10.01 19.20
C PRO A 298 9.63 9.34 19.04
N ASN A 299 10.44 9.34 20.10
CA ASN A 299 11.82 8.83 20.07
C ASN A 299 12.66 9.42 18.92
N ALA A 300 12.48 10.72 18.61
CA ALA A 300 13.17 11.39 17.50
C ALA A 300 14.70 11.23 17.51
N THR A 301 15.31 11.10 18.68
CA THR A 301 16.78 10.98 18.85
C THR A 301 17.31 9.56 18.70
N ASN A 302 16.44 8.54 18.67
CA ASN A 302 16.88 7.14 18.61
C ASN A 302 15.93 6.25 17.77
N PRO A 303 15.66 6.59 16.49
CA PRO A 303 14.97 5.66 15.60
C PRO A 303 15.81 4.42 15.31
N LYS A 304 15.13 3.32 15.02
CA LYS A 304 15.74 2.15 14.37
C LYS A 304 15.76 2.39 12.87
N THR A 305 16.91 2.84 12.35
CA THR A 305 17.04 3.20 10.94
C THR A 305 17.57 2.05 10.09
N VAL A 306 16.86 1.73 9.01
CA VAL A 306 17.30 0.81 7.95
C VAL A 306 17.66 1.59 6.67
N ASN A 307 18.37 0.92 5.76
CA ASN A 307 18.76 1.48 4.46
C ASN A 307 19.60 2.78 4.53
N ALA A 308 20.43 2.95 5.58
CA ALA A 308 21.19 4.19 5.79
C ALA A 308 22.13 4.57 4.62
N ASN A 309 22.55 3.60 3.81
CA ASN A 309 23.45 3.81 2.66
C ASN A 309 22.72 3.80 1.30
N TYR A 310 21.38 3.84 1.29
CA TYR A 310 20.56 3.79 0.08
C TYR A 310 20.82 2.56 -0.81
N SER A 311 21.15 1.42 -0.20
CA SER A 311 21.46 0.18 -0.92
C SER A 311 20.23 -0.48 -1.56
N LYS A 312 19.02 -0.13 -1.11
CA LYS A 312 17.75 -0.60 -1.66
C LYS A 312 16.99 0.57 -2.28
N TYR A 313 16.84 0.54 -3.60
CA TYR A 313 16.12 1.52 -4.41
C TYR A 313 15.55 0.83 -5.67
N ASP A 314 14.71 1.53 -6.44
CA ASP A 314 14.21 1.04 -7.72
C ASP A 314 15.10 1.58 -8.84
N SER A 315 15.85 0.71 -9.50
CA SER A 315 16.76 1.12 -10.58
C SER A 315 16.05 1.64 -11.83
N GLY A 316 14.75 1.42 -11.96
CA GLY A 316 13.92 1.97 -13.03
C GLY A 316 13.42 3.39 -12.75
N LEU A 317 13.58 3.91 -11.53
CA LEU A 317 13.02 5.19 -11.06
C LEU A 317 14.14 6.16 -10.63
N VAL A 318 15.11 6.36 -11.51
CA VAL A 318 16.36 7.09 -11.24
C VAL A 318 16.47 8.40 -12.01
N ASN A 319 15.55 8.67 -12.93
CA ASN A 319 15.55 9.89 -13.71
C ASN A 319 15.08 11.08 -12.87
N HIS A 320 15.45 12.29 -13.29
CA HIS A 320 15.18 13.51 -12.52
C HIS A 320 13.78 14.07 -12.82
N THR A 321 12.78 13.20 -12.94
CA THR A 321 11.38 13.56 -13.24
C THR A 321 10.52 13.47 -11.99
N THR A 322 9.35 14.09 -12.06
CA THR A 322 8.36 14.04 -10.97
C THR A 322 7.83 12.60 -10.78
N ALA A 323 7.63 11.87 -11.88
CA ALA A 323 7.17 10.48 -11.85
C ALA A 323 8.18 9.55 -11.16
N ASP A 324 9.47 9.66 -11.51
CA ASP A 324 10.53 8.86 -10.90
C ASP A 324 10.69 9.18 -9.42
N PHE A 325 10.69 10.46 -9.03
CA PHE A 325 10.80 10.85 -7.63
C PHE A 325 9.64 10.28 -6.79
N LEU A 326 8.39 10.47 -7.24
CA LEU A 326 7.21 9.97 -6.52
C LEU A 326 7.12 8.44 -6.52
N GLY A 327 7.49 7.80 -7.63
CA GLY A 327 7.60 6.35 -7.69
C GLY A 327 8.66 5.82 -6.72
N GLN A 328 9.80 6.51 -6.60
CA GLN A 328 10.84 6.14 -5.65
C GLN A 328 10.39 6.36 -4.21
N VAL A 329 9.61 7.41 -3.91
CA VAL A 329 8.95 7.60 -2.60
C VAL A 329 8.04 6.41 -2.28
N ALA A 330 7.16 6.03 -3.20
CA ALA A 330 6.27 4.88 -3.04
C ALA A 330 7.06 3.58 -2.81
N PHE A 331 8.14 3.36 -3.56
CA PHE A 331 9.01 2.19 -3.37
C PHE A 331 9.65 2.18 -1.98
N GLN A 332 10.22 3.29 -1.52
CA GLN A 332 10.89 3.34 -0.21
C GLN A 332 9.91 3.17 0.94
N HIS A 333 8.65 3.57 0.74
CA HIS A 333 7.58 3.46 1.71
C HIS A 333 6.88 2.08 1.69
N ALA A 334 7.07 1.23 0.68
CA ALA A 334 6.28 0.02 0.54
C ALA A 334 6.52 -1.02 1.67
N ASN A 335 5.45 -1.74 2.06
CA ASN A 335 5.54 -2.88 3.00
C ASN A 335 6.63 -3.89 2.60
N SER A 336 6.70 -4.22 1.30
CA SER A 336 7.68 -5.17 0.75
C SER A 336 9.12 -4.67 0.91
N THR A 337 9.35 -3.36 0.81
CA THR A 337 10.66 -2.73 1.03
C THR A 337 11.07 -2.83 2.49
N TYR A 338 10.19 -2.48 3.43
CA TYR A 338 10.48 -2.63 4.86
C TYR A 338 10.72 -4.08 5.27
N LEU A 339 9.89 -5.02 4.79
CA LEU A 339 10.11 -6.46 5.03
C LEU A 339 11.48 -6.91 4.52
N THR A 340 11.84 -6.53 3.29
CA THR A 340 13.16 -6.85 2.70
C THR A 340 14.30 -6.26 3.52
N LEU A 341 14.20 -5.00 3.92
CA LEU A 341 15.23 -4.30 4.70
C LEU A 341 15.43 -4.91 6.10
N LEU A 342 14.38 -5.47 6.69
CA LEU A 342 14.44 -6.21 7.96
C LEU A 342 14.87 -7.67 7.79
N GLY A 343 15.06 -8.15 6.55
CA GLY A 343 15.33 -9.56 6.26
C GLY A 343 14.14 -10.48 6.56
N ALA A 344 12.93 -9.95 6.59
CA ALA A 344 11.70 -10.72 6.72
C ALA A 344 11.19 -11.19 5.35
N PRO A 345 10.56 -12.37 5.25
CA PRO A 345 9.86 -12.79 4.04
C PRO A 345 8.78 -11.79 3.62
N VAL A 346 8.71 -11.50 2.32
CA VAL A 346 7.66 -10.63 1.77
C VAL A 346 6.32 -11.36 1.81
N VAL A 347 5.28 -10.66 2.29
CA VAL A 347 3.93 -11.21 2.33
C VAL A 347 3.32 -11.31 0.93
N PRO A 348 2.52 -12.34 0.62
CA PRO A 348 1.77 -12.41 -0.64
C PRO A 348 0.93 -11.15 -0.87
N ALA A 349 1.01 -10.57 -2.08
CA ALA A 349 0.25 -9.39 -2.46
C ALA A 349 -1.06 -9.75 -3.19
N GLY A 350 -1.94 -8.76 -3.34
CA GLY A 350 -3.12 -8.84 -4.21
C GLY A 350 -2.76 -9.13 -5.68
N PRO A 351 -3.78 -9.46 -6.51
CA PRO A 351 -3.58 -9.74 -7.92
C PRO A 351 -3.08 -8.48 -8.65
N VAL A 352 -2.37 -8.68 -9.76
CA VAL A 352 -1.91 -7.59 -10.64
C VAL A 352 -2.42 -7.88 -12.04
N VAL A 353 -3.06 -6.89 -12.66
CA VAL A 353 -3.34 -6.90 -14.10
C VAL A 353 -2.20 -6.16 -14.79
N THR A 354 -1.62 -6.76 -15.83
CA THR A 354 -0.56 -6.14 -16.63
C THR A 354 -1.05 -5.72 -18.01
N SER A 355 -2.02 -6.43 -18.59
CA SER A 355 -2.59 -6.07 -19.89
C SER A 355 -3.95 -6.70 -20.15
N VAL A 356 -4.76 -6.02 -20.94
CA VAL A 356 -6.04 -6.50 -21.49
C VAL A 356 -5.95 -6.55 -23.01
N SER A 357 -6.45 -7.61 -23.65
CA SER A 357 -6.44 -7.75 -25.11
C SER A 357 -7.62 -8.59 -25.63
N PRO A 358 -8.39 -8.14 -26.64
CA PRO A 358 -8.34 -6.80 -27.24
C PRO A 358 -8.69 -5.70 -26.21
N THR A 359 -8.22 -4.48 -26.44
CA THR A 359 -8.48 -3.32 -25.55
C THR A 359 -9.78 -2.59 -25.86
N TYR A 360 -10.58 -3.10 -26.81
CA TYR A 360 -11.88 -2.56 -27.18
C TYR A 360 -12.77 -3.62 -27.82
N GLY A 361 -14.09 -3.39 -27.79
CA GLY A 361 -15.07 -4.27 -28.42
C GLY A 361 -16.51 -3.93 -28.08
N TRP A 362 -17.45 -4.58 -28.75
CA TRP A 362 -18.89 -4.49 -28.43
C TRP A 362 -19.22 -5.46 -27.29
N GLY A 363 -19.61 -4.93 -26.13
CA GLY A 363 -20.07 -5.74 -24.99
C GLY A 363 -21.23 -6.67 -25.38
N GLY A 364 -21.38 -7.79 -24.66
CA GLY A 364 -22.51 -8.74 -24.79
C GLY A 364 -22.59 -9.51 -26.11
N LYS A 365 -21.74 -9.21 -27.10
CA LYS A 365 -21.65 -9.92 -28.39
C LYS A 365 -20.42 -10.84 -28.49
N SER A 366 -20.21 -11.67 -27.47
CA SER A 366 -19.13 -12.70 -27.43
C SER A 366 -17.71 -12.14 -27.67
N VAL A 367 -17.40 -10.93 -27.19
CA VAL A 367 -16.01 -10.43 -27.21
C VAL A 367 -15.20 -11.15 -26.14
N THR A 368 -14.37 -12.09 -26.57
CA THR A 368 -13.40 -12.76 -25.70
C THR A 368 -12.19 -11.85 -25.46
N VAL A 369 -11.93 -11.57 -24.20
CA VAL A 369 -10.86 -10.73 -23.69
C VAL A 369 -9.88 -11.58 -22.90
N THR A 370 -8.61 -11.52 -23.28
CA THR A 370 -7.50 -12.07 -22.51
C THR A 370 -6.96 -11.01 -21.56
N ILE A 371 -7.03 -11.30 -20.26
CA ILE A 371 -6.45 -10.48 -19.19
C ILE A 371 -5.18 -11.20 -18.74
N LYS A 372 -4.03 -10.54 -18.84
CA LYS A 372 -2.75 -11.08 -18.35
C LYS A 372 -2.34 -10.37 -17.07
N GLY A 373 -1.63 -11.10 -16.22
CA GLY A 373 -1.20 -10.60 -14.94
C GLY A 373 -0.56 -11.67 -14.06
N SER A 374 -0.76 -11.54 -12.76
CA SER A 374 -0.27 -12.48 -11.76
C SER A 374 -1.16 -12.49 -10.52
N GLY A 375 -1.10 -13.58 -9.76
CA GLY A 375 -1.84 -13.70 -8.50
C GLY A 375 -3.33 -13.94 -8.70
N PHE A 376 -3.74 -14.36 -9.90
CA PHE A 376 -5.10 -14.80 -10.15
C PHE A 376 -5.33 -16.17 -9.51
N THR A 377 -6.53 -16.37 -9.00
CA THR A 377 -6.94 -17.60 -8.30
C THR A 377 -8.26 -18.08 -8.88
N LYS A 378 -8.61 -19.36 -8.70
CA LYS A 378 -9.91 -19.90 -9.12
C LYS A 378 -11.11 -19.09 -8.59
N ASP A 379 -10.97 -18.49 -7.40
CA ASP A 379 -12.01 -17.71 -6.73
C ASP A 379 -11.89 -16.20 -7.05
N SER A 380 -11.16 -15.85 -8.11
CA SER A 380 -11.06 -14.47 -8.59
C SER A 380 -12.42 -13.93 -9.02
N VAL A 381 -12.64 -12.63 -8.81
CA VAL A 381 -13.76 -11.86 -9.38
C VAL A 381 -13.18 -10.88 -10.41
N VAL A 382 -13.84 -10.73 -11.55
CA VAL A 382 -13.42 -9.83 -12.63
C VAL A 382 -14.45 -8.74 -12.85
N ASP A 383 -14.02 -7.49 -12.87
CA ASP A 383 -14.85 -6.31 -13.10
C ASP A 383 -14.34 -5.54 -14.33
N PHE A 384 -15.28 -5.07 -15.15
CA PHE A 384 -15.02 -4.10 -16.21
C PHE A 384 -15.65 -2.76 -15.80
N GLY A 385 -14.86 -1.92 -15.15
CA GLY A 385 -15.37 -0.72 -14.47
C GLY A 385 -16.33 -1.13 -13.35
N PRO A 386 -17.55 -0.57 -13.29
CA PRO A 386 -18.55 -0.93 -12.27
C PRO A 386 -19.38 -2.18 -12.64
N ILE A 387 -19.02 -2.91 -13.71
CA ILE A 387 -19.83 -4.00 -14.25
C ILE A 387 -19.12 -5.35 -13.95
N PRO A 388 -19.74 -6.25 -13.17
CA PRO A 388 -19.17 -7.56 -12.90
C PRO A 388 -19.19 -8.43 -14.17
N CYS A 389 -18.10 -9.15 -14.41
CA CYS A 389 -17.98 -10.10 -15.52
C CYS A 389 -18.50 -11.48 -15.08
N ALA A 390 -19.60 -11.94 -15.69
CA ALA A 390 -20.25 -13.19 -15.33
C ALA A 390 -19.60 -14.45 -15.93
N VAL A 391 -18.81 -14.30 -17.00
CA VAL A 391 -18.24 -15.43 -17.75
C VAL A 391 -16.75 -15.22 -17.93
N PHE A 392 -15.95 -15.93 -17.15
CA PHE A 392 -14.50 -15.97 -17.29
C PHE A 392 -13.93 -17.31 -16.81
N ASP A 393 -12.72 -17.60 -17.25
CA ASP A 393 -11.94 -18.76 -16.84
C ASP A 393 -10.52 -18.33 -16.47
N VAL A 394 -10.05 -18.78 -15.30
CA VAL A 394 -8.73 -18.44 -14.76
C VAL A 394 -7.77 -19.57 -15.09
N ASP A 395 -6.69 -19.24 -15.80
CA ASP A 395 -5.66 -20.22 -16.13
C ASP A 395 -5.00 -20.77 -14.84
N PRO A 396 -4.72 -22.09 -14.76
CA PRO A 396 -4.15 -22.70 -13.56
C PRO A 396 -2.80 -22.14 -13.10
N SER A 397 -2.03 -21.49 -13.99
CA SER A 397 -0.79 -20.81 -13.60
C SER A 397 -1.03 -19.50 -12.83
N GLY A 398 -2.27 -19.00 -12.80
CA GLY A 398 -2.63 -17.74 -12.14
C GLY A 398 -2.11 -16.49 -12.86
N THR A 399 -1.76 -16.62 -14.15
CA THR A 399 -1.17 -15.53 -14.96
C THR A 399 -2.05 -15.02 -16.10
N GLN A 400 -3.18 -15.68 -16.33
CA GLN A 400 -4.11 -15.32 -17.39
C GLN A 400 -5.57 -15.58 -16.98
N ILE A 401 -6.48 -14.73 -17.47
CA ILE A 401 -7.92 -14.95 -17.45
C ILE A 401 -8.45 -14.76 -18.86
N ILE A 402 -9.30 -15.68 -19.31
CA ILE A 402 -10.10 -15.53 -20.53
C ILE A 402 -11.51 -15.14 -20.10
N ALA A 403 -11.93 -13.92 -20.40
CA ALA A 403 -13.21 -13.34 -19.98
C ALA A 403 -14.08 -12.98 -21.19
N THR A 404 -15.40 -12.99 -21.02
CA THR A 404 -16.33 -12.39 -21.98
C THR A 404 -16.73 -11.02 -21.47
N ALA A 405 -16.41 -9.96 -22.22
CA ALA A 405 -16.73 -8.59 -21.82
C ALA A 405 -18.26 -8.42 -21.66
N PRO A 406 -18.75 -7.93 -20.51
CA PRO A 406 -20.18 -7.69 -20.30
C PRO A 406 -20.69 -6.52 -21.15
N ASP A 407 -22.00 -6.24 -21.14
CA ASP A 407 -22.53 -5.01 -21.76
C ASP A 407 -22.11 -3.79 -20.94
N GLY A 408 -21.64 -2.74 -21.61
CA GLY A 408 -21.15 -1.52 -20.97
C GLY A 408 -20.95 -0.39 -21.97
N HIS A 409 -20.46 0.75 -21.49
CA HIS A 409 -20.17 1.93 -22.30
C HIS A 409 -18.90 2.65 -21.80
N GLY A 410 -18.25 3.42 -22.68
CA GLY A 410 -17.07 4.22 -22.35
C GLY A 410 -15.78 3.40 -22.18
N ILE A 411 -14.76 4.05 -21.62
CA ILE A 411 -13.46 3.41 -21.27
C ILE A 411 -13.49 3.08 -19.79
N VAL A 412 -13.19 1.82 -19.46
CA VAL A 412 -13.19 1.31 -18.09
C VAL A 412 -11.87 0.64 -17.75
N ASP A 413 -11.49 0.67 -16.47
CA ASP A 413 -10.41 -0.18 -15.96
C ASP A 413 -10.94 -1.60 -15.74
N VAL A 414 -10.22 -2.60 -16.22
CA VAL A 414 -10.49 -4.01 -15.93
C VAL A 414 -9.69 -4.40 -14.69
N ARG A 415 -10.39 -4.87 -13.66
CA ARG A 415 -9.79 -5.24 -12.38
C ARG A 415 -10.10 -6.68 -12.04
N VAL A 416 -9.15 -7.31 -11.36
CA VAL A 416 -9.30 -8.66 -10.81
C VAL A 416 -9.20 -8.54 -9.29
N THR A 417 -10.10 -9.22 -8.58
CA THR A 417 -10.13 -9.26 -7.12
C THR A 417 -9.88 -10.69 -6.65
N THR A 418 -9.06 -10.84 -5.60
CA THR A 418 -8.93 -12.08 -4.83
C THR A 418 -9.10 -11.76 -3.34
N MET A 419 -9.00 -12.80 -2.49
CA MET A 419 -8.97 -12.60 -1.04
C MET A 419 -7.81 -11.71 -0.56
N LEU A 420 -6.75 -11.56 -1.35
CA LEU A 420 -5.60 -10.74 -0.99
C LEU A 420 -5.79 -9.25 -1.35
N GLY A 421 -6.72 -8.92 -2.26
CA GLY A 421 -6.98 -7.54 -2.67
C GLY A 421 -7.54 -7.44 -4.08
N THR A 422 -7.73 -6.20 -4.52
CA THR A 422 -8.14 -5.85 -5.89
C THR A 422 -6.93 -5.31 -6.64
N SER A 423 -6.77 -5.70 -7.90
CA SER A 423 -5.66 -5.21 -8.72
C SER A 423 -5.74 -3.69 -8.92
N PRO A 424 -4.61 -2.97 -8.88
CA PRO A 424 -4.59 -1.55 -9.19
C PRO A 424 -5.08 -1.30 -10.62
N ALA A 425 -5.65 -0.11 -10.86
CA ALA A 425 -5.87 0.33 -12.23
C ALA A 425 -4.54 0.63 -12.91
N VAL A 426 -4.37 0.13 -14.13
CA VAL A 426 -3.18 0.37 -14.94
C VAL A 426 -3.60 0.76 -16.36
N PRO A 427 -2.87 1.64 -17.07
CA PRO A 427 -3.25 2.08 -18.40
C PRO A 427 -3.47 0.94 -19.41
N LEU A 428 -2.62 -0.09 -19.39
CA LEU A 428 -2.74 -1.28 -20.25
C LEU A 428 -3.86 -2.25 -19.83
N GLY A 429 -4.48 -2.01 -18.68
CA GLY A 429 -5.59 -2.78 -18.13
C GLY A 429 -6.96 -2.20 -18.49
N ARG A 430 -7.04 -1.30 -19.47
CA ARG A 430 -8.29 -0.62 -19.86
C ARG A 430 -8.98 -1.30 -21.03
N PHE A 431 -10.31 -1.23 -21.03
CA PHE A 431 -11.17 -1.71 -22.10
C PHE A 431 -12.14 -0.60 -22.55
N ALA A 432 -12.34 -0.44 -23.86
CA ALA A 432 -13.29 0.50 -24.44
C ALA A 432 -14.50 -0.21 -25.06
N TYR A 433 -15.70 0.16 -24.62
CA TYR A 433 -16.96 -0.36 -25.14
C TYR A 433 -17.39 0.31 -26.46
N ASP A 434 -18.33 -0.35 -27.16
CA ASP A 434 -19.11 0.17 -28.30
C ASP A 434 -18.28 0.65 -29.50
N GLY A 435 -17.07 0.12 -29.66
CA GLY A 435 -16.17 0.53 -30.73
C GLY A 435 -15.61 1.96 -30.56
N GLY A 436 -15.63 2.50 -29.34
CA GLY A 436 -14.90 3.73 -29.01
C GLY A 436 -13.39 3.62 -29.31
N PRO A 437 -12.65 4.75 -29.36
CA PRO A 437 -11.23 4.71 -29.65
C PRO A 437 -10.51 3.88 -28.59
N ALA A 438 -9.66 2.95 -29.03
CA ALA A 438 -8.84 2.15 -28.15
C ALA A 438 -8.01 3.05 -27.22
N PRO A 439 -7.84 2.70 -25.93
CA PRO A 439 -6.95 3.44 -25.05
C PRO A 439 -5.54 3.52 -25.63
N VAL A 440 -5.05 4.75 -25.82
CA VAL A 440 -3.68 5.01 -26.29
C VAL A 440 -2.75 4.97 -25.10
N VAL A 441 -1.75 4.10 -25.14
CA VAL A 441 -0.78 3.94 -24.05
C VAL A 441 0.60 3.78 -24.65
N VAL A 442 1.59 4.44 -24.06
CA VAL A 442 3.01 4.18 -24.33
C VAL A 442 3.53 3.28 -23.20
N SER A 443 4.15 2.16 -23.57
CA SER A 443 4.72 1.17 -22.63
C SER A 443 6.24 1.04 -22.74
N GLY A 444 6.87 1.74 -23.68
CA GLY A 444 8.31 1.79 -23.79
C GLY A 444 8.82 2.64 -24.95
N ILE A 445 10.00 3.21 -24.77
CA ILE A 445 10.76 3.92 -25.81
C ILE A 445 12.11 3.23 -26.01
N SER A 446 12.58 3.09 -27.25
CA SER A 446 13.91 2.53 -27.55
C SER A 446 14.55 3.21 -28.76
N PRO A 447 15.77 3.76 -28.65
CA PRO A 447 16.53 3.94 -27.41
C PRO A 447 15.88 4.98 -26.48
N ARG A 448 16.13 4.86 -25.17
CA ARG A 448 15.63 5.80 -24.14
C ARG A 448 16.47 7.07 -24.00
N SER A 449 17.50 7.23 -24.81
CA SER A 449 18.36 8.40 -24.81
C SER A 449 19.03 8.63 -26.15
N GLY A 450 19.33 9.88 -26.46
CA GLY A 450 20.01 10.24 -27.71
C GLY A 450 20.03 11.75 -27.97
N THR A 451 20.51 12.15 -29.14
CA THR A 451 20.50 13.56 -29.59
C THR A 451 19.26 13.83 -30.45
N ALA A 452 19.08 15.09 -30.84
CA ALA A 452 18.09 15.45 -31.85
C ALA A 452 18.27 14.60 -33.14
N GLY A 453 17.15 14.21 -33.74
CA GLY A 453 17.11 13.35 -34.93
C GLY A 453 17.22 11.85 -34.65
N THR A 454 17.50 11.44 -33.41
CA THR A 454 17.49 10.01 -33.01
C THR A 454 16.15 9.39 -33.39
N GLN A 455 16.19 8.27 -34.11
CA GLN A 455 15.00 7.48 -34.39
C GLN A 455 14.68 6.63 -33.16
N VAL A 456 13.47 6.78 -32.64
CA VAL A 456 12.95 6.00 -31.53
C VAL A 456 11.84 5.07 -32.02
N THR A 457 11.84 3.85 -31.50
CA THR A 457 10.73 2.92 -31.51
C THR A 457 9.92 3.12 -30.23
N ILE A 458 8.62 3.34 -30.39
CA ILE A 458 7.64 3.56 -29.33
C ILE A 458 6.74 2.32 -29.30
N SER A 459 6.78 1.60 -28.19
CA SER A 459 5.92 0.45 -27.91
C SER A 459 4.72 0.88 -27.07
N GLY A 460 3.58 0.23 -27.27
CA GLY A 460 2.35 0.60 -26.59
C GLY A 460 1.10 -0.13 -27.04
N SER A 461 -0.05 0.52 -26.89
CA SER A 461 -1.36 0.05 -27.36
C SER A 461 -2.19 1.18 -27.93
N GLY A 462 -3.17 0.83 -28.76
CA GLY A 462 -4.15 1.78 -29.30
C GLY A 462 -3.61 2.69 -30.40
N PHE A 463 -2.45 2.38 -30.97
CA PHE A 463 -1.89 3.14 -32.07
C PHE A 463 -2.69 2.90 -33.36
N ALA A 464 -2.97 3.96 -34.11
CA ALA A 464 -3.69 3.88 -35.37
C ALA A 464 -3.18 4.93 -36.36
N ALA A 465 -3.53 4.77 -37.64
CA ALA A 465 -3.17 5.72 -38.68
C ALA A 465 -3.58 7.16 -38.29
N GLY A 466 -2.69 8.12 -38.51
CA GLY A 466 -2.87 9.51 -38.08
C GLY A 466 -2.42 9.80 -36.64
N ALA A 467 -1.76 8.87 -35.96
CA ALA A 467 -1.16 9.12 -34.66
C ALA A 467 -0.17 10.31 -34.70
N ALA A 468 -0.31 11.24 -33.76
CA ALA A 468 0.64 12.31 -33.53
C ALA A 468 1.52 11.94 -32.33
N VAL A 469 2.84 12.15 -32.46
CA VAL A 469 3.79 11.92 -31.36
C VAL A 469 4.38 13.25 -30.94
N ARG A 470 4.40 13.53 -29.64
CA ARG A 470 4.84 14.83 -29.11
C ARG A 470 5.76 14.68 -27.91
N ILE A 471 6.61 15.71 -27.73
CA ILE A 471 7.25 16.06 -26.46
C ILE A 471 6.66 17.41 -26.07
N LYS A 472 5.89 17.46 -24.99
CA LYS A 472 5.15 18.67 -24.59
C LYS A 472 4.38 19.28 -25.79
N ASP A 473 4.72 20.51 -26.16
CA ASP A 473 4.13 21.26 -27.27
C ASP A 473 4.81 21.01 -28.63
N VAL A 474 5.83 20.16 -28.74
CA VAL A 474 6.60 19.94 -29.98
C VAL A 474 6.29 18.57 -30.59
N ALA A 475 5.94 18.57 -31.88
CA ALA A 475 5.72 17.34 -32.62
C ALA A 475 7.04 16.67 -33.02
N LEU A 476 7.10 15.33 -32.91
CA LEU A 476 8.16 14.53 -33.51
C LEU A 476 7.95 14.45 -35.04
N SER A 477 9.04 14.20 -35.77
CA SER A 477 9.01 14.04 -37.22
C SER A 477 9.12 12.57 -37.64
N ALA A 478 8.87 12.26 -38.91
CA ALA A 478 8.97 10.90 -39.47
C ALA A 478 8.15 9.84 -38.70
N VAL A 479 6.98 10.25 -38.17
CA VAL A 479 6.08 9.36 -37.45
C VAL A 479 5.51 8.31 -38.40
N THR A 480 5.81 7.04 -38.12
CA THR A 480 5.31 5.88 -38.87
C THR A 480 4.67 4.92 -37.90
N VAL A 481 3.37 4.65 -38.06
CA VAL A 481 2.66 3.62 -37.31
C VAL A 481 2.94 2.27 -37.98
N VAL A 482 3.73 1.42 -37.31
CA VAL A 482 4.13 0.11 -37.83
C VAL A 482 3.04 -0.93 -37.54
N SER A 483 2.43 -0.85 -36.36
CA SER A 483 1.34 -1.71 -35.93
C SER A 483 0.52 -1.00 -34.85
N PRO A 484 -0.62 -1.57 -34.39
CA PRO A 484 -1.37 -1.03 -33.25
C PRO A 484 -0.60 -0.96 -31.93
N THR A 485 0.60 -1.55 -31.87
CA THR A 485 1.46 -1.60 -30.69
C THR A 485 2.86 -1.01 -30.92
N GLN A 486 3.14 -0.48 -32.12
CA GLN A 486 4.45 0.05 -32.46
C GLN A 486 4.38 1.28 -33.38
N ILE A 487 5.07 2.35 -32.97
CA ILE A 487 5.35 3.55 -33.78
C ILE A 487 6.87 3.73 -33.88
N THR A 488 7.35 4.27 -35.00
CA THR A 488 8.69 4.87 -35.06
C THR A 488 8.58 6.37 -35.31
N ALA A 489 9.43 7.16 -34.66
CA ALA A 489 9.46 8.62 -34.83
C ALA A 489 10.88 9.17 -34.63
N LYS A 490 11.15 10.40 -35.07
CA LYS A 490 12.42 11.09 -34.85
C LYS A 490 12.27 12.22 -33.84
N VAL A 491 13.16 12.19 -32.84
CA VAL A 491 13.21 13.16 -31.73
C VAL A 491 13.55 14.56 -32.28
N PRO A 492 12.85 15.62 -31.86
CA PRO A 492 13.08 16.99 -32.32
C PRO A 492 14.38 17.59 -31.75
N LEU A 493 14.65 18.84 -32.11
CA LEU A 493 15.72 19.62 -31.48
C LEU A 493 15.44 19.79 -29.98
N ARG A 494 16.51 19.61 -29.18
CA ARG A 494 16.49 19.81 -27.74
C ARG A 494 16.25 21.28 -27.40
N ARG A 495 15.36 21.56 -26.44
CA ARG A 495 15.28 22.88 -25.78
C ARG A 495 16.17 22.90 -24.52
N PRO A 496 16.77 24.04 -24.12
CA PRO A 496 17.72 24.10 -23.00
C PRO A 496 17.19 23.52 -21.68
N GLU A 497 15.91 23.67 -21.42
CA GLU A 497 15.22 23.19 -20.23
C GLU A 497 14.86 21.69 -20.27
N TRP A 498 15.14 21.00 -21.37
CA TRP A 498 14.84 19.57 -21.53
C TRP A 498 16.08 18.72 -21.26
N LYS A 499 16.04 17.96 -20.17
CA LYS A 499 16.99 16.87 -19.90
C LYS A 499 16.33 15.53 -20.20
N THR A 500 15.38 15.14 -19.36
CA THR A 500 14.50 13.98 -19.56
C THR A 500 13.08 14.50 -19.79
N VAL A 501 12.39 13.95 -20.77
CA VAL A 501 11.05 14.37 -21.19
C VAL A 501 10.18 13.18 -21.53
N ASP A 502 8.87 13.34 -21.35
CA ASP A 502 7.87 12.33 -21.72
C ASP A 502 7.52 12.43 -23.21
N ILE A 503 7.43 11.28 -23.88
CA ILE A 503 6.92 11.15 -25.24
C ILE A 503 5.48 10.67 -25.19
N THR A 504 4.54 11.52 -25.59
CA THR A 504 3.12 11.16 -25.65
C THR A 504 2.67 10.84 -27.08
N VAL A 505 1.70 9.95 -27.18
CA VAL A 505 1.04 9.60 -28.45
C VAL A 505 -0.43 10.00 -28.38
N THR A 506 -0.90 10.70 -29.41
CA THR A 506 -2.31 11.10 -29.56
C THR A 506 -2.91 10.42 -30.80
N VAL A 507 -4.06 9.76 -30.64
CA VAL A 507 -4.85 9.19 -31.74
C VAL A 507 -6.26 9.76 -31.64
N GLY A 508 -6.66 10.57 -32.61
CA GLY A 508 -7.92 11.31 -32.55
C GLY A 508 -7.98 12.22 -31.34
N VAL A 509 -8.89 11.93 -30.39
CA VAL A 509 -9.05 12.67 -29.14
C VAL A 509 -8.33 12.04 -27.94
N ALA A 510 -7.79 10.83 -28.08
CA ALA A 510 -7.15 10.10 -26.99
C ALA A 510 -5.64 10.38 -26.97
N THR A 511 -5.10 10.78 -25.82
CA THR A 511 -3.66 10.96 -25.59
C THR A 511 -3.18 10.02 -24.50
N SER A 512 -2.00 9.43 -24.68
CA SER A 512 -1.40 8.57 -23.68
C SER A 512 -1.10 9.32 -22.37
N PRO A 513 -1.29 8.69 -21.20
CA PRO A 513 -0.75 9.23 -19.95
C PRO A 513 0.78 9.27 -20.00
N THR A 514 1.40 10.07 -19.12
CA THR A 514 2.84 10.07 -18.89
C THR A 514 3.23 9.11 -17.79
N SER A 515 4.45 8.57 -17.87
CA SER A 515 4.96 7.54 -16.98
C SER A 515 6.47 7.36 -17.16
N PRO A 516 7.16 6.70 -16.22
CA PRO A 516 8.55 6.30 -16.43
C PRO A 516 8.77 5.36 -17.62
N ALA A 517 7.74 4.91 -18.35
CA ALA A 517 7.91 4.10 -19.56
C ALA A 517 8.09 4.95 -20.83
N ASP A 518 7.62 6.20 -20.83
CA ASP A 518 7.62 7.11 -21.99
C ASP A 518 8.75 8.15 -21.96
N GLU A 519 9.63 8.07 -20.97
CA GLU A 519 10.74 9.01 -20.81
C GLU A 519 11.87 8.80 -21.82
N PHE A 520 12.31 9.90 -22.42
CA PHE A 520 13.50 10.01 -23.26
C PHE A 520 14.48 11.06 -22.71
N THR A 521 15.76 10.70 -22.61
CA THR A 521 16.82 11.59 -22.12
C THR A 521 17.70 12.13 -23.24
N TYR A 522 17.78 13.45 -23.37
CA TYR A 522 18.71 14.10 -24.28
C TYR A 522 20.14 14.02 -23.75
N THR A 523 21.08 13.62 -24.63
CA THR A 523 22.51 13.40 -24.27
C THR A 523 23.47 14.45 -24.85
N GLY A 524 22.96 15.43 -25.62
CA GLY A 524 23.70 16.54 -26.22
C GLY A 524 22.83 17.77 -26.31
#